data_AF-A0A3D0U874-F1
#
_entry.id   AF-A0A3D0U874-F1
#
_cell.length_a   1.000
_cell.length_b   1.000
_cell.length_c   1.000
_cell.angle_alpha   90.00
_cell.angle_beta   90.00
_cell.angle_gamma   90.00
#
_symmetry.space_group_name_H-M   'P 1'
#
loop_
_entity.id
_entity.type
_entity.pdbx_description
1 polymer ?
#
loop_
_entity_poly.entity_id
_entity_poly.type
_entity_poly.pdbx_seq_one_letter_code
_entity_poly.pdbx_strand_id
1 'polypeptide(L)'
;MKFNPDKMAFGRHETFAVRYGWLSKGFQAITEKGGSKIFESDEATVRLGVGKNMVTAIKYWLRACRMIDPVENIPTELGNALLSEDGFDPYLEDEATIWLLHWLLATNTELATSWYWFFNRFHKPEFTGQELTTALIDFVNDQVTDRKKPSASTLKNDAVLLPRMYTQSKGNTRTPFEEALDSPFALLKLVTQSAGGRSYQSRPGSRPDLPLGVLGFAVCEMFEMKNTSAIPV
;
A
#
# COMPACT_ATOMS: atom_id res chain seq x y z
N MET A 1 10.56 11.63 4.68
CA MET A 1 11.30 10.51 4.08
C MET A 1 12.32 10.96 3.05
N LYS A 2 13.47 10.28 2.98
CA LYS A 2 14.43 10.44 1.89
C LYS A 2 14.37 9.18 1.02
N PHE A 3 14.13 9.37 -0.28
CA PHE A 3 14.24 8.28 -1.24
C PHE A 3 15.69 7.78 -1.27
N ASN A 4 15.88 6.46 -1.22
CA ASN A 4 17.17 5.81 -1.35
C ASN A 4 17.11 4.82 -2.53
N PRO A 5 17.84 5.07 -3.63
CA PRO A 5 17.84 4.19 -4.80
C PRO A 5 18.40 2.79 -4.49
N ASP A 6 19.19 2.61 -3.43
CA ASP A 6 19.74 1.31 -3.04
C ASP A 6 18.71 0.37 -2.38
N LYS A 7 17.58 0.92 -1.90
CA LYS A 7 16.58 0.18 -1.12
C LYS A 7 15.20 0.13 -1.75
N MET A 8 15.04 0.67 -2.95
CA MET A 8 13.76 0.73 -3.65
C MET A 8 13.21 -0.66 -4.01
N ALA A 9 11.88 -0.78 -4.06
CA ALA A 9 11.20 -2.00 -4.46
C ALA A 9 10.00 -1.70 -5.37
N PHE A 10 9.82 -2.59 -6.37
CA PHE A 10 8.74 -2.54 -7.35
C PHE A 10 8.23 -3.95 -7.63
N GLY A 11 6.96 -4.08 -8.00
CA GLY A 11 6.33 -5.33 -8.46
C GLY A 11 6.20 -6.44 -7.44
N ARG A 12 6.39 -6.17 -6.14
CA ARG A 12 6.36 -7.17 -5.07
C ARG A 12 4.96 -7.67 -4.72
N HIS A 13 3.93 -6.98 -5.18
CA HIS A 13 2.52 -7.28 -4.96
C HIS A 13 1.93 -8.33 -5.92
N GLU A 14 2.73 -8.92 -6.84
CA GLU A 14 2.23 -9.92 -7.81
C GLU A 14 0.99 -9.44 -8.60
N THR A 15 0.93 -8.14 -8.90
CA THR A 15 -0.23 -7.45 -9.52
C THR A 15 -1.55 -7.44 -8.72
N PHE A 16 -1.54 -7.87 -7.46
CA PHE A 16 -2.71 -7.84 -6.58
C PHE A 16 -2.72 -6.61 -5.67
N ALA A 17 -3.80 -5.83 -5.73
CA ALA A 17 -4.08 -4.81 -4.72
C ALA A 17 -4.39 -5.50 -3.39
N VAL A 18 -4.11 -4.84 -2.27
CA VAL A 18 -4.57 -5.34 -0.98
C VAL A 18 -6.10 -5.37 -0.98
N ARG A 19 -6.69 -6.44 -0.46
CA ARG A 19 -8.15 -6.61 -0.36
C ARG A 19 -8.58 -6.59 1.09
N TYR A 20 -9.87 -6.35 1.34
CA TYR A 20 -10.44 -6.51 2.67
C TYR A 20 -10.11 -7.88 3.28
N GLY A 21 -9.80 -7.87 4.57
CA GLY A 21 -9.40 -9.04 5.34
C GLY A 21 -8.04 -9.63 4.99
N TRP A 22 -7.30 -9.16 3.97
CA TRP A 22 -5.97 -9.71 3.66
C TRP A 22 -4.96 -9.44 4.76
N LEU A 23 -4.91 -8.20 5.26
CA LEU A 23 -4.01 -7.83 6.36
C LEU A 23 -4.41 -8.58 7.64
N SER A 24 -5.69 -8.55 8.03
CA SER A 24 -6.19 -9.28 9.20
C SER A 24 -5.90 -10.77 9.14
N LYS A 25 -6.31 -11.46 8.07
CA LYS A 25 -6.07 -12.91 7.92
C LYS A 25 -4.58 -13.24 7.91
N GLY A 26 -3.79 -12.46 7.18
CA GLY A 26 -2.35 -12.68 7.08
C GLY A 26 -1.65 -12.47 8.43
N PHE A 27 -2.04 -11.44 9.17
CA PHE A 27 -1.47 -11.14 10.48
C PHE A 27 -1.86 -12.19 11.52
N GLN A 28 -3.16 -12.54 11.61
CA GLN A 28 -3.67 -13.57 12.51
C GLN A 28 -2.99 -14.92 12.26
N ALA A 29 -2.80 -15.31 10.99
CA ALA A 29 -2.14 -16.55 10.63
C ALA A 29 -0.66 -16.63 11.08
N ILE A 30 0.03 -15.48 11.23
CA ILE A 30 1.41 -15.44 11.76
C ILE A 30 1.41 -15.56 13.28
N THR A 31 0.47 -14.89 13.94
CA THR A 31 0.38 -14.83 15.41
C THR A 31 -0.18 -16.10 16.03
N GLU A 32 -0.93 -16.90 15.25
CA GLU A 32 -1.39 -18.21 15.66
C GLU A 32 -0.22 -19.14 16.03
N LYS A 33 -0.48 -20.11 16.92
CA LYS A 33 0.52 -21.08 17.36
C LYS A 33 1.09 -21.86 16.16
N GLY A 34 2.41 -21.74 15.94
CA GLY A 34 3.10 -22.35 14.79
C GLY A 34 3.00 -21.54 13.48
N GLY A 35 2.43 -20.33 13.53
CA GLY A 35 2.18 -19.44 12.39
C GLY A 35 3.40 -18.66 11.87
N SER A 36 4.48 -18.56 12.66
CA SER A 36 5.66 -17.73 12.34
C SER A 36 6.27 -17.92 10.93
N LYS A 37 6.07 -19.10 10.32
CA LYS A 37 6.57 -19.45 8.98
C LYS A 37 5.45 -19.73 7.97
N ILE A 38 4.25 -19.19 8.21
CA ILE A 38 3.08 -19.52 7.39
C ILE A 38 3.31 -19.19 5.91
N PHE A 39 4.00 -18.10 5.59
CA PHE A 39 4.23 -17.71 4.20
C PHE A 39 5.32 -18.53 3.49
N GLU A 40 6.10 -19.31 4.22
CA GLU A 40 7.05 -20.28 3.69
C GLU A 40 6.48 -21.71 3.66
N SER A 41 5.32 -21.92 4.28
CA SER A 41 4.68 -23.24 4.38
C SER A 41 3.94 -23.61 3.10
N ASP A 42 3.98 -24.90 2.74
CA ASP A 42 3.14 -25.46 1.67
C ASP A 42 1.64 -25.38 2.02
N GLU A 43 1.30 -25.23 3.30
CA GLU A 43 -0.09 -25.11 3.78
C GLU A 43 -0.63 -23.67 3.71
N ALA A 44 0.17 -22.69 3.29
CA ALA A 44 -0.21 -21.28 3.28
C ALA A 44 -1.50 -21.00 2.50
N THR A 45 -1.65 -21.67 1.34
CA THR A 45 -2.81 -21.51 0.46
C THR A 45 -4.09 -22.03 1.10
N VAL A 46 -3.99 -23.15 1.83
CA VAL A 46 -5.11 -23.76 2.55
C VAL A 46 -5.52 -22.89 3.73
N ARG A 47 -4.55 -22.47 4.56
CA ARG A 47 -4.84 -21.68 5.77
C ARG A 47 -5.36 -20.29 5.46
N LEU A 48 -4.78 -19.60 4.48
CA LEU A 48 -5.25 -18.25 4.10
C LEU A 48 -6.46 -18.27 3.15
N GLY A 49 -6.76 -19.43 2.58
CA GLY A 49 -7.84 -19.64 1.61
C GLY A 49 -7.62 -18.86 0.31
N VAL A 50 -6.37 -18.76 -0.17
CA VAL A 50 -6.01 -18.00 -1.37
C VAL A 50 -4.97 -18.71 -2.22
N GLY A 51 -4.82 -18.29 -3.48
CA GLY A 51 -3.81 -18.84 -4.38
C GLY A 51 -2.38 -18.45 -4.00
N LYS A 52 -1.39 -19.21 -4.48
CA LYS A 52 0.04 -19.04 -4.16
C LYS A 52 0.56 -17.61 -4.37
N ASN A 53 0.21 -16.97 -5.49
CA ASN A 53 0.65 -15.59 -5.76
C ASN A 53 -0.01 -14.57 -4.83
N MET A 54 -1.23 -14.84 -4.37
CA MET A 54 -1.91 -13.99 -3.38
C MET A 54 -1.27 -14.14 -2.00
N VAL A 55 -0.79 -15.32 -1.62
CA VAL A 55 0.01 -15.50 -0.38
C VAL A 55 1.23 -14.58 -0.39
N THR A 56 1.98 -14.54 -1.51
CA THR A 56 3.11 -13.61 -1.68
C THR A 56 2.68 -12.15 -1.56
N ALA A 57 1.56 -11.78 -2.20
CA ALA A 57 1.03 -10.42 -2.13
C ALA A 57 0.58 -10.02 -0.72
N ILE A 58 -0.08 -10.91 0.03
CA ILE A 58 -0.48 -10.68 1.43
C ILE A 58 0.76 -10.42 2.29
N LYS A 59 1.79 -11.28 2.18
CA LYS A 59 3.05 -11.09 2.90
C LYS A 59 3.67 -9.73 2.58
N TYR A 60 3.70 -9.37 1.30
CA TYR A 60 4.22 -8.08 0.86
C TYR A 60 3.44 -6.92 1.49
N TRP A 61 2.10 -6.94 1.44
CA TRP A 61 1.27 -5.86 1.97
C TRP A 61 1.41 -5.71 3.49
N LEU A 62 1.52 -6.81 4.23
CA LEU A 62 1.81 -6.76 5.67
C LEU A 62 3.13 -6.06 5.99
N ARG A 63 4.19 -6.35 5.22
CA ARG A 63 5.50 -5.70 5.37
C ARG A 63 5.45 -4.23 4.95
N ALA A 64 4.82 -3.94 3.80
CA ALA A 64 4.73 -2.59 3.25
C ALA A 64 3.93 -1.66 4.16
N CYS A 65 2.86 -2.17 4.77
CA CYS A 65 2.07 -1.49 5.80
C CYS A 65 2.67 -1.57 7.21
N ARG A 66 3.87 -2.15 7.39
CA ARG A 66 4.57 -2.28 8.68
C ARG A 66 3.80 -3.04 9.77
N MET A 67 2.88 -3.92 9.39
CA MET A 67 2.22 -4.84 10.31
C MET A 67 3.17 -5.94 10.77
N ILE A 68 4.12 -6.33 9.91
CA ILE A 68 5.21 -7.23 10.26
C ILE A 68 6.57 -6.66 9.84
N ASP A 69 7.60 -7.08 10.54
CA ASP A 69 8.99 -6.73 10.22
C ASP A 69 9.39 -7.30 8.84
N PRO A 70 10.01 -6.49 7.96
CA PRO A 70 10.32 -6.91 6.61
C PRO A 70 11.45 -7.96 6.51
N VAL A 71 12.26 -8.10 7.54
CA VAL A 71 13.37 -9.08 7.62
C VAL A 71 12.90 -10.33 8.34
N GLU A 72 12.53 -10.17 9.62
CA GLU A 72 12.24 -11.26 10.54
C GLU A 72 10.85 -11.87 10.35
N ASN A 73 9.92 -11.17 9.66
CA ASN A 73 8.53 -11.60 9.46
C ASN A 73 7.74 -11.80 10.76
N ILE A 74 8.15 -11.12 11.81
CA ILE A 74 7.44 -11.12 13.09
C ILE A 74 6.51 -9.90 13.19
N PRO A 75 5.41 -10.00 13.94
CA PRO A 75 4.55 -8.87 14.26
C PRO A 75 5.34 -7.67 14.80
N THR A 76 5.07 -6.47 14.28
CA THR A 76 5.59 -5.22 14.87
C THR A 76 4.75 -4.82 16.09
N GLU A 77 5.23 -3.87 16.88
CA GLU A 77 4.42 -3.28 17.97
C GLU A 77 3.11 -2.69 17.42
N LEU A 78 3.17 -1.97 16.30
CA LEU A 78 1.99 -1.40 15.65
C LEU A 78 1.05 -2.49 15.10
N GLY A 79 1.60 -3.53 14.47
CA GLY A 79 0.83 -4.66 13.98
C GLY A 79 0.07 -5.36 15.11
N ASN A 80 0.73 -5.62 16.24
CA ASN A 80 0.08 -6.20 17.42
C ASN A 80 -1.00 -5.27 17.97
N ALA A 81 -0.71 -3.98 18.11
CA ALA A 81 -1.67 -3.01 18.64
C ALA A 81 -2.94 -2.91 17.78
N LEU A 82 -2.82 -3.06 16.45
CA LEU A 82 -3.96 -2.94 15.54
C LEU A 82 -4.66 -4.28 15.27
N LEU A 83 -3.92 -5.29 14.83
CA LEU A 83 -4.46 -6.48 14.15
C LEU A 83 -4.43 -7.77 14.99
N SER A 84 -3.91 -7.73 16.22
CA SER A 84 -4.03 -8.88 17.13
C SER A 84 -5.49 -9.13 17.51
N GLU A 85 -5.80 -10.29 18.08
CA GLU A 85 -7.17 -10.66 18.47
C GLU A 85 -7.80 -9.64 19.44
N ASP A 86 -7.00 -9.11 20.37
CA ASP A 86 -7.39 -8.05 21.31
C ASP A 86 -6.95 -6.64 20.84
N GLY A 87 -6.59 -6.49 19.57
CA GLY A 87 -6.12 -5.25 18.97
C GLY A 87 -7.23 -4.21 18.79
N PHE A 88 -6.84 -2.99 18.44
CA PHE A 88 -7.79 -1.88 18.25
C PHE A 88 -8.72 -2.06 17.05
N ASP A 89 -8.27 -2.74 15.99
CA ASP A 89 -9.06 -2.98 14.78
C ASP A 89 -8.67 -4.30 14.09
N PRO A 90 -8.98 -5.47 14.71
CA PRO A 90 -8.50 -6.77 14.24
C PRO A 90 -8.96 -7.12 12.82
N TYR A 91 -10.06 -6.54 12.36
CA TYR A 91 -10.74 -6.87 11.11
C TYR A 91 -10.70 -5.76 10.05
N LEU A 92 -9.99 -4.65 10.32
CA LEU A 92 -9.85 -3.51 9.42
C LEU A 92 -11.21 -2.86 9.07
N GLU A 93 -12.03 -2.64 10.10
CA GLU A 93 -13.38 -2.06 9.99
C GLU A 93 -13.39 -0.54 10.22
N ASP A 94 -12.36 0.01 10.87
CA ASP A 94 -12.26 1.45 11.14
C ASP A 94 -11.55 2.18 9.98
N GLU A 95 -12.21 3.22 9.45
CA GLU A 95 -11.62 4.09 8.42
C GLU A 95 -10.33 4.78 8.91
N ALA A 96 -10.20 5.04 10.22
CA ALA A 96 -8.98 5.58 10.82
C ALA A 96 -7.78 4.66 10.59
N THR A 97 -7.96 3.34 10.72
CA THR A 97 -6.92 2.37 10.41
C THR A 97 -6.54 2.43 8.94
N ILE A 98 -7.50 2.62 8.03
CA ILE A 98 -7.24 2.74 6.59
C ILE A 98 -6.43 4.01 6.27
N TRP A 99 -6.75 5.14 6.90
CA TRP A 99 -5.95 6.37 6.79
C TRP A 99 -4.52 6.17 7.31
N LEU A 100 -4.36 5.49 8.44
CA LEU A 100 -3.06 5.16 9.01
C LEU A 100 -2.24 4.27 8.07
N LEU A 101 -2.84 3.19 7.54
CA LEU A 101 -2.17 2.32 6.57
C LEU A 101 -1.76 3.08 5.30
N HIS A 102 -2.58 4.06 4.86
CA HIS A 102 -2.25 4.88 3.70
C HIS A 102 -1.03 5.74 4.00
N TRP A 103 -1.01 6.38 5.16
CA TRP A 103 0.16 7.13 5.63
C TRP A 103 1.41 6.25 5.60
N LEU A 104 1.37 5.06 6.21
CA LEU A 104 2.49 4.12 6.25
C LEU A 104 2.99 3.74 4.86
N LEU A 105 2.11 3.52 3.88
CA LEU A 105 2.48 3.23 2.48
C LEU A 105 3.03 4.45 1.75
N ALA A 106 2.35 5.61 1.87
CA ALA A 106 2.77 6.86 1.23
C ALA A 106 4.10 7.37 1.80
N THR A 107 4.44 6.95 3.01
CA THR A 107 5.76 7.11 3.61
C THR A 107 6.47 5.76 3.70
N ASN A 108 6.55 4.99 2.63
CA ASN A 108 7.46 3.84 2.59
C ASN A 108 8.27 3.86 1.30
N THR A 109 9.42 4.52 1.34
CA THR A 109 10.32 4.64 0.19
C THR A 109 10.97 3.33 -0.23
N GLU A 110 11.07 2.36 0.69
CA GLU A 110 11.82 1.12 0.49
C GLU A 110 10.94 0.01 -0.11
N LEU A 111 9.79 -0.29 0.50
CA LEU A 111 8.90 -1.37 0.03
C LEU A 111 7.74 -0.90 -0.84
N ALA A 112 7.29 0.36 -0.71
CA ALA A 112 6.16 0.91 -1.45
C ALA A 112 6.61 2.14 -2.28
N THR A 113 7.76 2.02 -2.95
CA THR A 113 8.40 3.15 -3.66
C THR A 113 7.45 3.86 -4.63
N SER A 114 6.63 3.12 -5.38
CA SER A 114 5.64 3.68 -6.31
C SER A 114 4.54 4.49 -5.60
N TRP A 115 4.08 4.04 -4.42
CA TRP A 115 3.11 4.76 -3.60
C TRP A 115 3.70 6.02 -3.00
N TYR A 116 4.90 5.94 -2.43
CA TYR A 116 5.64 7.11 -1.97
C TYR A 116 5.80 8.13 -3.11
N TRP A 117 6.27 7.68 -4.27
CA TRP A 117 6.49 8.55 -5.42
C TRP A 117 5.19 9.23 -5.86
N PHE A 118 4.10 8.48 -5.99
CA PHE A 118 2.82 9.03 -6.45
C PHE A 118 2.31 10.14 -5.52
N PHE A 119 2.26 9.89 -4.21
CA PHE A 119 1.67 10.85 -3.27
C PHE A 119 2.60 12.02 -2.91
N ASN A 120 3.91 11.91 -3.12
CA ASN A 120 4.88 12.92 -2.68
C ASN A 120 5.65 13.61 -3.82
N ARG A 121 5.67 13.05 -5.03
CA ARG A 121 6.49 13.53 -6.16
C ARG A 121 5.74 13.66 -7.48
N PHE A 122 4.60 12.99 -7.64
CA PHE A 122 3.79 13.08 -8.86
C PHE A 122 2.74 14.19 -8.72
N HIS A 123 2.95 15.31 -9.42
CA HIS A 123 2.14 16.53 -9.24
C HIS A 123 1.04 16.72 -10.29
N LYS A 124 0.84 15.76 -11.21
CA LYS A 124 -0.17 15.91 -12.27
C LYS A 124 -1.55 15.53 -11.71
N PRO A 125 -2.51 16.48 -11.61
CA PRO A 125 -3.79 16.24 -10.94
C PRO A 125 -4.74 15.35 -11.73
N GLU A 126 -4.59 15.30 -13.06
CA GLU A 126 -5.36 14.44 -13.97
C GLU A 126 -4.41 13.71 -14.90
N PHE A 127 -4.60 12.41 -15.02
CA PHE A 127 -3.66 11.56 -15.74
C PHE A 127 -4.34 10.32 -16.31
N THR A 128 -3.77 9.78 -17.38
CA THR A 128 -4.08 8.43 -17.86
C THR A 128 -3.13 7.41 -17.25
N GLY A 129 -3.49 6.12 -17.29
CA GLY A 129 -2.58 5.05 -16.86
C GLY A 129 -1.27 5.02 -17.66
N GLN A 130 -1.30 5.42 -18.94
CA GLN A 130 -0.10 5.51 -19.78
C GLN A 130 0.82 6.64 -19.31
N GLU A 131 0.27 7.83 -19.06
CA GLU A 131 1.05 8.97 -18.56
C GLU A 131 1.66 8.69 -17.20
N LEU A 132 0.91 8.04 -16.30
CA LEU A 132 1.42 7.63 -15.00
C LEU A 132 2.58 6.62 -15.13
N THR A 133 2.46 5.66 -16.04
CA THR A 133 3.52 4.68 -16.32
C THR A 133 4.78 5.36 -16.86
N THR A 134 4.64 6.25 -17.84
CA THR A 134 5.77 7.00 -18.41
C THR A 134 6.45 7.84 -17.33
N ALA A 135 5.68 8.59 -16.53
CA ALA A 135 6.24 9.42 -15.47
C ALA A 135 6.98 8.61 -14.39
N LEU A 136 6.51 7.41 -14.05
CA LEU A 136 7.21 6.53 -13.11
C LEU A 136 8.52 6.00 -13.69
N ILE A 137 8.51 5.62 -14.97
CA ILE A 137 9.73 5.18 -15.68
C ILE A 137 10.75 6.32 -15.72
N ASP A 138 10.32 7.54 -16.03
CA ASP A 138 11.19 8.70 -16.09
C ASP A 138 11.79 9.02 -14.70
N PHE A 139 10.96 9.01 -13.65
CA PHE A 139 11.44 9.17 -12.27
C PHE A 139 12.52 8.14 -11.90
N VAL A 140 12.29 6.86 -12.21
CA VAL A 140 13.29 5.81 -11.94
C VAL A 140 14.54 6.02 -12.79
N ASN A 141 14.39 6.46 -14.04
CA ASN A 141 15.53 6.71 -14.91
C ASN A 141 16.42 7.85 -14.41
N ASP A 142 15.82 8.89 -13.85
CA ASP A 142 16.51 10.07 -13.34
C ASP A 142 17.16 9.84 -11.97
N GLN A 143 16.50 9.10 -11.08
CA GLN A 143 16.96 8.90 -9.70
C GLN A 143 17.89 7.69 -9.53
N VAL A 144 17.95 6.78 -10.50
CA VAL A 144 18.72 5.54 -10.44
C VAL A 144 19.77 5.54 -11.54
N THR A 145 20.97 6.05 -11.24
CA THR A 145 22.09 6.15 -12.20
C THR A 145 22.98 4.91 -12.18
N ASP A 146 23.39 4.46 -10.99
CA ASP A 146 24.48 3.49 -10.81
C ASP A 146 23.99 2.10 -10.38
N ARG A 147 22.74 1.75 -10.69
CA ARG A 147 22.12 0.48 -10.32
C ARG A 147 21.28 -0.10 -11.45
N LYS A 148 21.05 -1.42 -11.36
CA LYS A 148 20.11 -2.11 -12.24
C LYS A 148 18.71 -1.56 -12.02
N LYS A 149 18.17 -0.92 -13.05
CA LYS A 149 16.79 -0.43 -13.07
C LYS A 149 15.81 -1.60 -13.15
N PRO A 150 14.64 -1.51 -12.49
CA PRO A 150 13.52 -2.41 -12.75
C PRO A 150 13.12 -2.39 -14.22
N SER A 151 12.53 -3.47 -14.73
CA SER A 151 12.02 -3.47 -16.10
C SER A 151 10.83 -2.53 -16.25
N ALA A 152 10.63 -2.01 -17.47
CA ALA A 152 9.45 -1.20 -17.78
C ALA A 152 8.13 -1.95 -17.51
N SER A 153 8.11 -3.28 -17.67
CA SER A 153 6.93 -4.11 -17.33
C SER A 153 6.64 -4.13 -15.84
N THR A 154 7.66 -4.23 -14.99
CA THR A 154 7.51 -4.16 -13.53
C THR A 154 6.98 -2.79 -13.11
N LEU A 155 7.55 -1.70 -13.62
CA LEU A 155 7.09 -0.34 -13.32
C LEU A 155 5.66 -0.09 -13.81
N LYS A 156 5.31 -0.61 -14.99
CA LYS A 156 3.94 -0.56 -15.50
C LYS A 156 2.96 -1.30 -14.58
N ASN A 157 3.33 -2.45 -14.04
CA ASN A 157 2.47 -3.19 -13.12
C ASN A 157 2.13 -2.37 -11.87
N ASP A 158 3.12 -1.71 -11.27
CA ASP A 158 2.91 -0.80 -10.14
C ASP A 158 2.02 0.39 -10.54
N ALA A 159 2.38 1.07 -11.64
CA ALA A 159 1.68 2.27 -12.12
C ALA A 159 0.20 2.01 -12.45
N VAL A 160 -0.13 0.82 -12.96
CA VAL A 160 -1.53 0.43 -13.25
C VAL A 160 -2.26 0.01 -11.98
N LEU A 161 -1.58 -0.65 -11.04
CA LEU A 161 -2.20 -1.14 -9.81
C LEU A 161 -2.52 -0.01 -8.84
N LEU A 162 -1.63 0.99 -8.73
CA LEU A 162 -1.77 2.09 -7.80
C LEU A 162 -3.12 2.81 -7.89
N PRO A 163 -3.57 3.36 -9.04
CA PRO A 163 -4.86 4.03 -9.10
C PRO A 163 -6.02 3.06 -8.83
N ARG A 164 -5.92 1.81 -9.30
CA ARG A 164 -6.94 0.78 -9.04
C ARG A 164 -7.13 0.50 -7.55
N MET A 165 -6.07 0.59 -6.75
CA MET A 165 -6.11 0.40 -5.31
C MET A 165 -6.89 1.51 -4.57
N TYR A 166 -7.06 2.69 -5.18
CA TYR A 166 -7.73 3.86 -4.60
C TYR A 166 -9.06 4.21 -5.27
N THR A 167 -9.42 3.57 -6.38
CA THR A 167 -10.69 3.80 -7.08
C THR A 167 -11.71 2.73 -6.76
N GLN A 168 -12.97 3.13 -6.56
CA GLN A 168 -14.09 2.19 -6.44
C GLN A 168 -14.39 1.55 -7.80
N SER A 169 -14.55 0.22 -7.81
CA SER A 169 -14.96 -0.50 -9.00
C SER A 169 -16.41 -0.15 -9.33
N LYS A 170 -16.64 0.38 -10.54
CA LYS A 170 -17.99 0.45 -11.09
C LYS A 170 -18.38 -0.98 -11.47
N GLY A 171 -19.23 -1.61 -10.65
CA GLY A 171 -19.67 -2.99 -10.84
C GLY A 171 -19.98 -3.28 -12.31
N ASN A 172 -19.14 -4.09 -12.93
CA ASN A 172 -19.30 -4.51 -14.32
C ASN A 172 -19.39 -6.03 -14.33
N THR A 173 -20.41 -6.56 -14.99
CA THR A 173 -20.72 -8.01 -15.05
C THR A 173 -19.64 -8.86 -15.71
N ARG A 174 -18.60 -8.24 -16.30
CA ARG A 174 -17.47 -8.90 -16.97
C ARG A 174 -16.21 -9.01 -16.12
N THR A 175 -16.15 -8.36 -14.95
CA THR A 175 -15.00 -8.44 -14.05
C THR A 175 -15.17 -9.68 -13.16
N PRO A 176 -14.17 -10.59 -13.08
CA PRO A 176 -14.20 -11.69 -12.12
C PRO A 176 -14.55 -11.16 -10.72
N PHE A 177 -15.40 -11.86 -9.97
CA PHE A 177 -15.85 -11.42 -8.64
C PHE A 177 -14.67 -11.13 -7.70
N GLU A 178 -13.58 -11.89 -7.82
CA GLU A 178 -12.35 -11.67 -7.06
C GLU A 178 -11.59 -10.38 -7.44
N GLU A 179 -11.71 -9.91 -8.68
CA GLU A 179 -11.18 -8.62 -9.15
C GLU A 179 -12.13 -7.45 -8.84
N ALA A 180 -13.40 -7.74 -8.52
CA ALA A 180 -14.39 -6.76 -8.09
C ALA A 180 -14.32 -6.40 -6.60
N LEU A 181 -13.49 -7.13 -5.82
CA LEU A 181 -13.22 -6.78 -4.43
C LEU A 181 -12.30 -5.57 -4.38
N ASP A 182 -12.90 -4.41 -4.09
CA ASP A 182 -12.18 -3.16 -3.92
C ASP A 182 -11.18 -3.25 -2.76
N SER A 183 -10.06 -2.56 -2.94
CA SER A 183 -9.10 -2.31 -1.88
C SER A 183 -9.73 -1.42 -0.80
N PRO A 184 -9.42 -1.61 0.50
CA PRO A 184 -9.88 -0.72 1.57
C PRO A 184 -9.56 0.75 1.30
N PHE A 185 -8.44 1.02 0.61
CA PHE A 185 -8.03 2.37 0.26
C PHE A 185 -8.97 3.10 -0.71
N ALA A 186 -9.89 2.40 -1.38
CA ALA A 186 -10.92 3.03 -2.19
C ALA A 186 -11.86 3.91 -1.37
N LEU A 187 -12.01 3.65 -0.06
CA LEU A 187 -12.81 4.49 0.85
C LEU A 187 -12.26 5.91 0.98
N LEU A 188 -10.93 6.07 0.90
CA LEU A 188 -10.27 7.35 1.10
C LEU A 188 -10.55 8.34 -0.04
N LYS A 189 -11.01 7.86 -1.21
CA LYS A 189 -11.29 8.68 -2.40
C LYS A 189 -10.13 9.62 -2.75
N LEU A 190 -8.89 9.16 -2.56
CA LEU A 190 -7.68 9.92 -2.87
C LEU A 190 -7.41 9.94 -4.38
N VAL A 191 -7.86 8.89 -5.08
CA VAL A 191 -7.88 8.83 -6.53
C VAL A 191 -9.30 8.49 -6.96
N THR A 192 -9.82 9.22 -7.94
CA THR A 192 -11.13 8.95 -8.54
C THR A 192 -10.98 8.73 -10.03
N GLN A 193 -11.91 7.98 -10.61
CA GLN A 193 -11.94 7.75 -12.06
C GLN A 193 -12.88 8.75 -12.72
N SER A 194 -12.38 9.43 -13.75
CA SER A 194 -13.15 10.41 -14.52
C SER A 194 -14.32 9.77 -15.27
N ALA A 195 -15.30 10.60 -15.67
CA ALA A 195 -16.38 10.18 -16.56
C ALA A 195 -15.79 9.58 -17.86
N GLY A 196 -16.21 8.36 -18.23
CA GLY A 196 -15.68 7.63 -19.39
C GLY A 196 -14.54 6.65 -19.09
N GLY A 197 -14.03 6.58 -17.86
CA GLY A 197 -13.18 5.47 -17.37
C GLY A 197 -11.73 5.45 -17.86
N ARG A 198 -11.32 6.35 -18.76
CA ARG A 198 -9.98 6.35 -19.35
C ARG A 198 -8.93 7.15 -18.57
N SER A 199 -9.36 8.08 -17.73
CA SER A 199 -8.48 8.93 -16.93
C SER A 199 -8.83 8.87 -15.45
N TYR A 200 -7.86 9.24 -14.64
CA TYR A 200 -7.93 9.33 -13.18
C TYR A 200 -7.66 10.77 -12.75
N GLN A 201 -8.09 11.08 -11.54
CA GLN A 201 -7.89 12.35 -10.90
C GLN A 201 -7.42 12.15 -9.46
N SER A 202 -6.38 12.88 -9.05
CA SER A 202 -5.88 12.98 -7.68
C SER A 202 -5.61 14.45 -7.39
N ARG A 203 -6.52 15.08 -6.62
CA ARG A 203 -6.46 16.51 -6.33
C ARG A 203 -6.40 16.73 -4.82
N PRO A 204 -5.60 17.70 -4.34
CA PRO A 204 -5.76 18.21 -2.99
C PRO A 204 -7.20 18.67 -2.76
N GLY A 205 -7.77 18.26 -1.65
CA GLY A 205 -9.15 18.57 -1.29
C GLY A 205 -9.33 18.47 0.22
N SER A 206 -10.34 19.17 0.74
CA SER A 206 -10.66 19.16 2.16
C SER A 206 -11.13 17.76 2.60
N ARG A 207 -10.64 17.31 3.76
CA ARG A 207 -10.97 16.02 4.36
C ARG A 207 -11.47 16.26 5.80
N PRO A 208 -12.72 16.73 5.96
CA PRO A 208 -13.25 17.04 7.29
C PRO A 208 -13.32 15.79 8.19
N ASP A 209 -13.46 14.61 7.58
CA ASP A 209 -13.58 13.33 8.27
C ASP A 209 -12.22 12.66 8.55
N LEU A 210 -11.08 13.32 8.25
CA LEU A 210 -9.76 12.77 8.55
C LEU A 210 -9.57 12.64 10.08
N PRO A 211 -9.35 11.43 10.62
CA PRO A 211 -9.23 11.26 12.07
C PRO A 211 -8.02 11.99 12.64
N LEU A 212 -8.26 12.86 13.63
CA LEU A 212 -7.22 13.71 14.22
C LEU A 212 -6.07 12.92 14.86
N GLY A 213 -6.38 11.74 15.44
CA GLY A 213 -5.35 10.85 15.99
C GLY A 213 -4.36 10.37 14.93
N VAL A 214 -4.84 10.06 13.72
CA VAL A 214 -4.00 9.64 12.59
C VAL A 214 -3.17 10.82 12.08
N LEU A 215 -3.75 12.01 11.99
CA LEU A 215 -3.01 13.22 11.66
C LEU A 215 -1.90 13.49 12.69
N GLY A 216 -2.21 13.38 13.98
CA GLY A 216 -1.25 13.52 15.07
C GLY A 216 -0.10 12.51 14.96
N PHE A 217 -0.43 11.24 14.71
CA PHE A 217 0.57 10.19 14.45
C PHE A 217 1.49 10.55 13.28
N ALA A 218 0.92 10.98 12.15
CA ALA A 218 1.67 11.35 10.95
C ALA A 218 2.63 12.53 11.21
N VAL A 219 2.18 13.54 11.97
CA VAL A 219 3.03 14.69 12.36
C VAL A 219 4.18 14.24 13.27
N CYS A 220 3.91 13.39 14.26
CA CYS A 220 4.95 12.84 15.14
C CYS A 220 5.98 12.03 14.34
N GLU A 221 5.54 11.13 13.45
CA GLU A 221 6.46 10.36 12.62
C GLU A 221 7.28 11.28 11.69
N MET A 222 6.70 12.37 11.20
CA MET A 222 7.43 13.37 10.41
C MET A 222 8.52 14.08 11.22
N PHE A 223 8.28 14.39 12.50
CA PHE A 223 9.29 14.93 13.40
C PHE A 223 10.45 13.97 13.57
N GLU A 224 10.17 12.69 13.83
CA GLU A 224 11.17 11.63 13.96
C GLU A 224 11.97 11.47 12.66
N MET A 225 11.30 11.35 11.51
CA MET A 225 11.96 11.19 10.21
C MET A 225 12.87 12.37 9.81
N LYS A 226 12.50 13.59 10.22
CA LYS A 226 13.28 14.81 9.94
C LYS A 226 14.28 15.14 11.05
N ASN A 227 14.25 14.43 12.17
CA ASN A 227 15.01 14.73 13.37
C ASN A 227 14.84 16.21 13.77
N THR A 228 13.59 16.66 13.87
CA THR A 228 13.22 18.05 14.20
C THR A 228 12.06 18.07 15.17
N SER A 229 12.01 19.07 16.06
CA SER A 229 10.89 19.31 16.97
C SER A 229 9.88 20.33 16.43
N ALA A 230 10.11 20.87 15.24
CA ALA A 230 9.23 21.85 14.59
C ALA A 230 9.25 21.69 13.07
N ILE A 231 8.08 21.86 12.45
CA ILE A 231 7.86 21.88 11.00
C ILE A 231 7.04 23.14 10.69
N PRO A 232 7.49 23.99 9.76
CA PRO A 232 6.68 25.12 9.29
C PRO A 232 5.38 24.61 8.66
N VAL A 233 4.26 25.23 9.02
CA VAL A 233 2.94 24.97 8.43
C VAL A 233 2.78 25.77 7.14
#